data_AF-A0A1E5SZQ7-F1
#
_entry.id   AF-A0A1E5SZQ7-F1
#
_cell.length_a   1.000
_cell.length_b   1.000
_cell.length_c   1.000
_cell.angle_alpha   90.00
_cell.angle_beta   90.00
_cell.angle_gamma   90.00
#
_symmetry.space_group_name_H-M   'P 1'
#
loop_
_entity.id
_entity.type
_entity.pdbx_description
1 polymer ?
#
loop_
_entity_poly.entity_id
_entity_poly.type
_entity_poly.pdbx_seq_one_letter_code
_entity_poly.pdbx_strand_id
1 'polypeptide(L)'
;MINKILNTESNWGALTARLTLGIVLFPHGAQKMLGWFGGYGFTGTIDAFTNQMQLPWIVAFAVILIEFFGSISLILGLASRLWSLAISGLFTGIIFTNHLEHGFFMNWYGNKTGEGYEYALLIVGIAVAVLINGSGKYALDTQLIKRLER
;
A
#
# COMPACT_ATOMS: atom_id res chain seq x y z
N MET A 1 0.01 -20.37 -12.05
CA MET A 1 0.36 -19.20 -11.20
C MET A 1 -0.76 -18.18 -11.10
N ILE A 2 -1.35 -17.75 -12.23
CA ILE A 2 -2.42 -16.72 -12.28
C ILE A 2 -3.58 -17.02 -11.32
N ASN A 3 -4.08 -18.26 -11.28
CA ASN A 3 -5.17 -18.63 -10.35
C ASN A 3 -4.80 -18.45 -8.87
N LYS A 4 -3.53 -18.56 -8.46
CA LYS A 4 -3.15 -18.29 -7.06
C LYS A 4 -3.22 -16.80 -6.70
N ILE A 5 -3.05 -15.91 -7.68
CA ILE A 5 -3.05 -14.46 -7.49
C ILE A 5 -4.48 -13.91 -7.54
N LEU A 6 -5.27 -14.40 -8.50
CA LEU A 6 -6.59 -13.83 -8.79
C LEU A 6 -7.73 -14.52 -8.02
N ASN A 7 -7.56 -15.77 -7.56
CA ASN A 7 -8.64 -16.48 -6.87
C ASN A 7 -8.95 -15.80 -5.53
N THR A 8 -10.25 -15.62 -5.27
CA THR A 8 -10.76 -14.90 -4.13
C THR A 8 -12.03 -15.53 -3.60
N GLU A 9 -12.15 -15.52 -2.27
CA GLU A 9 -13.42 -15.82 -1.63
C GLU A 9 -14.35 -14.61 -1.73
N SER A 10 -15.62 -14.86 -2.04
CA SER A 10 -16.65 -13.81 -2.13
C SER A 10 -17.18 -13.45 -0.74
N ASN A 11 -16.33 -12.86 0.10
CA ASN A 11 -16.68 -12.47 1.46
C ASN A 11 -16.59 -10.95 1.69
N TRP A 12 -17.36 -10.47 2.68
CA TRP A 12 -17.43 -9.06 3.03
C TRP A 12 -16.17 -8.58 3.77
N GLY A 13 -15.54 -9.43 4.59
CA GLY A 13 -14.35 -9.06 5.36
C GLY A 13 -13.17 -8.66 4.47
N ALA A 14 -12.89 -9.45 3.43
CA ALA A 14 -11.85 -9.17 2.45
C ALA A 14 -12.16 -7.93 1.62
N LEU A 15 -13.44 -7.69 1.27
CA LEU A 15 -13.87 -6.46 0.61
C LEU A 15 -13.57 -5.23 1.49
N THR A 16 -14.00 -5.27 2.75
CA THR A 16 -13.79 -4.17 3.69
C THR A 16 -12.30 -3.91 3.89
N ALA A 17 -11.51 -4.94 4.17
CA ALA A 17 -10.06 -4.82 4.34
C ALA A 17 -9.38 -4.21 3.10
N ARG A 18 -9.72 -4.73 1.91
CA ARG A 18 -9.19 -4.26 0.63
C ARG A 18 -9.54 -2.79 0.37
N LEU A 19 -10.81 -2.41 0.51
CA LEU A 19 -11.25 -1.05 0.23
C LEU A 19 -10.67 -0.07 1.24
N THR A 20 -10.68 -0.40 2.53
CA THR A 20 -10.09 0.45 3.56
C THR A 20 -8.60 0.67 3.29
N LEU A 21 -7.85 -0.40 3.01
CA LEU A 21 -6.43 -0.30 2.68
C LEU A 21 -6.17 0.59 1.46
N GLY A 22 -6.91 0.36 0.38
CA GLY A 22 -6.77 1.14 -0.85
C GLY A 22 -7.14 2.61 -0.67
N ILE A 23 -8.29 2.90 -0.04
CA ILE A 23 -8.77 4.28 0.19
C ILE A 23 -7.81 5.05 1.09
N VAL A 24 -7.28 4.42 2.13
CA VAL A 24 -6.34 5.06 3.05
C VAL A 24 -4.99 5.33 2.38
N LEU A 25 -4.49 4.41 1.55
CA LEU A 25 -3.20 4.60 0.85
C LEU A 25 -3.28 5.53 -0.37
N PHE A 26 -4.45 5.68 -0.99
CA PHE A 26 -4.57 6.46 -2.21
C PHE A 26 -4.13 7.94 -2.06
N PRO A 27 -4.54 8.68 -1.01
CA PRO A 27 -4.03 10.03 -0.77
C PRO A 27 -2.50 10.09 -0.68
N HIS A 28 -1.87 9.14 0.00
CA HIS A 28 -0.41 9.09 0.14
C HIS A 28 0.29 8.79 -1.20
N GLY A 29 -0.23 7.86 -1.99
CA GLY A 29 0.26 7.61 -3.34
C GLY A 29 0.05 8.80 -4.27
N ALA A 30 -1.10 9.47 -4.19
CA ALA A 30 -1.43 10.63 -5.02
C ALA A 30 -0.59 11.87 -4.65
N GLN A 31 -0.27 12.06 -3.37
CA GLN A 31 0.70 13.06 -2.91
C GLN A 31 2.06 12.87 -3.58
N LYS A 32 2.53 11.61 -3.60
CA LYS A 32 3.84 11.24 -4.13
C LYS A 32 3.90 11.26 -5.65
N MET A 33 2.85 10.79 -6.33
CA MET A 33 2.81 10.67 -7.79
C MET A 33 2.38 11.98 -8.46
N LEU A 34 1.29 12.59 -7.98
CA LEU A 34 0.59 13.67 -8.67
C LEU A 34 0.71 15.03 -7.97
N GLY A 35 1.24 15.08 -6.75
CA GLY A 35 1.31 16.31 -5.94
C GLY A 35 -0.04 16.75 -5.39
N TRP A 36 -1.02 15.84 -5.37
CA TRP A 36 -2.34 16.12 -4.79
C TRP A 36 -2.24 16.30 -3.28
N PHE A 37 -3.26 16.92 -2.67
CA PHE A 37 -3.35 17.11 -1.22
C PHE A 37 -2.12 17.80 -0.61
N GLY A 38 -1.50 18.73 -1.36
CA GLY A 38 -0.29 19.45 -0.94
C GLY A 38 0.99 18.61 -0.95
N GLY A 39 1.00 17.47 -1.65
CA GLY A 39 2.18 16.63 -1.80
C GLY A 39 3.22 17.19 -2.76
N TYR A 40 4.44 16.64 -2.69
CA TYR A 40 5.58 17.09 -3.51
C TYR A 40 5.52 16.68 -4.99
N GLY A 41 4.62 15.76 -5.35
CA GLY A 41 4.56 15.18 -6.69
C GLY A 41 5.78 14.32 -7.02
N PHE A 42 5.79 13.73 -8.21
CA PHE A 42 6.76 12.69 -8.56
C PHE A 42 8.21 13.17 -8.42
N THR A 43 8.55 14.28 -9.09
CA THR A 43 9.93 14.80 -9.10
C THR A 43 10.39 15.22 -7.70
N GLY A 44 9.54 15.93 -6.95
CA GLY A 44 9.88 16.37 -5.59
C GLY A 44 10.00 15.22 -4.60
N THR A 45 9.18 14.17 -4.76
CA THR A 45 9.27 12.97 -3.92
C THR A 45 10.52 12.16 -4.23
N ILE A 46 10.87 11.99 -5.51
CA ILE A 46 12.12 11.32 -5.90
C ILE A 46 13.31 12.07 -5.30
N ASP A 47 13.37 13.38 -5.46
CA ASP A 47 14.45 14.21 -4.91
C ASP A 47 14.55 14.08 -3.38
N ALA A 48 13.43 14.18 -2.67
CA ALA A 48 13.39 14.02 -1.22
C ALA A 48 13.92 12.63 -0.79
N PHE A 49 13.47 11.56 -1.44
CA PHE A 49 13.89 10.21 -1.09
C PHE A 49 15.35 9.92 -1.45
N THR A 50 15.84 10.37 -2.61
CA THR A 50 17.21 10.07 -3.01
C THR A 50 18.25 10.98 -2.37
N ASN A 51 17.96 12.27 -2.23
CA ASN A 51 18.94 13.25 -1.77
C ASN A 51 18.86 13.50 -0.26
N GLN A 52 17.65 13.55 0.31
CA GLN A 52 17.46 13.84 1.75
C GLN A 52 17.48 12.56 2.60
N MET A 53 16.86 11.48 2.10
CA MET A 53 16.81 10.18 2.80
C MET A 53 17.87 9.18 2.30
N GLN A 54 18.69 9.56 1.32
CA GLN A 54 19.73 8.72 0.71
C GLN A 54 19.24 7.33 0.23
N LEU A 55 17.97 7.21 -0.13
CA LEU A 55 17.43 5.96 -0.68
C LEU A 55 17.94 5.74 -2.11
N PRO A 56 18.25 4.49 -2.52
CA PRO A 56 18.49 4.19 -3.91
C PRO A 56 17.29 4.60 -4.78
N TRP A 57 17.55 5.23 -5.93
CA TRP A 57 16.49 5.77 -6.81
C TRP A 57 15.45 4.72 -7.20
N ILE A 58 15.87 3.46 -7.38
CA ILE A 58 14.98 2.34 -7.73
C ILE A 58 13.99 2.03 -6.60
N VAL A 59 14.41 2.19 -5.34
CA VAL A 59 13.56 2.01 -4.16
C VAL A 59 12.59 3.17 -4.05
N ALA A 60 13.08 4.41 -4.19
CA ALA A 60 12.23 5.59 -4.19
C ALA A 60 11.14 5.51 -5.26
N PHE A 61 11.52 5.12 -6.48
CA PHE A 61 10.60 4.90 -7.59
C PHE A 61 9.56 3.80 -7.28
N ALA A 62 10.01 2.66 -6.75
CA ALA A 62 9.13 1.56 -6.38
C ALA A 62 8.11 1.98 -5.32
N VAL A 63 8.51 2.76 -4.31
CA VAL A 63 7.59 3.27 -3.27
C VAL A 63 6.45 4.08 -3.88
N ILE A 64 6.76 5.01 -4.79
CA ILE A 64 5.76 5.84 -5.45
C ILE A 64 4.78 4.96 -6.25
N LEU A 65 5.30 4.01 -7.04
CA LEU A 65 4.47 3.13 -7.85
C LEU A 65 3.58 2.22 -7.00
N ILE A 66 4.14 1.61 -5.94
CA ILE A 66 3.40 0.69 -5.07
C ILE A 66 2.27 1.43 -4.36
N GLU A 67 2.52 2.61 -3.80
CA GLU A 67 1.49 3.35 -3.09
C GLU A 67 0.41 3.89 -4.03
N PHE A 68 0.77 4.38 -5.20
CA PHE A 68 -0.20 4.95 -6.14
C PHE A 68 -0.97 3.88 -6.92
N PHE A 69 -0.29 3.03 -7.67
CA PHE A 69 -0.96 2.01 -8.48
C PHE A 69 -1.48 0.85 -7.64
N GLY A 70 -0.82 0.53 -6.53
CA GLY A 70 -1.31 -0.49 -5.61
C GLY A 70 -2.59 -0.09 -4.93
N SER A 71 -2.73 1.16 -4.48
CA SER A 71 -3.97 1.63 -3.85
C SER A 71 -5.14 1.65 -4.83
N ILE A 72 -4.95 2.14 -6.06
CA ILE A 72 -5.97 2.09 -7.13
C ILE A 72 -6.35 0.63 -7.46
N SER A 73 -5.35 -0.24 -7.63
CA SER A 73 -5.59 -1.64 -7.95
C SER A 73 -6.32 -2.35 -6.82
N LEU A 74 -6.00 -2.05 -5.56
CA LEU A 74 -6.76 -2.54 -4.41
C LEU A 74 -8.19 -2.01 -4.42
N ILE A 75 -8.45 -0.74 -4.70
CA ILE A 75 -9.82 -0.20 -4.78
C ILE A 75 -10.65 -0.93 -5.86
N LEU A 76 -10.04 -1.22 -7.00
CA LEU A 76 -10.67 -1.95 -8.10
C LEU A 76 -10.75 -3.47 -7.84
N GLY A 77 -9.97 -3.99 -6.91
CA GLY A 77 -9.86 -5.43 -6.67
C GLY A 77 -9.18 -6.15 -7.83
N LEU A 78 -8.11 -5.55 -8.33
CA LEU A 78 -7.26 -6.07 -9.39
C LEU A 78 -5.91 -6.50 -8.82
N ALA A 79 -5.55 -7.78 -9.00
CA ALA A 79 -4.35 -8.41 -8.49
C ALA A 79 -4.07 -8.12 -7.00
N SER A 80 -5.12 -8.11 -6.17
CA SER A 80 -5.02 -7.58 -4.79
C SER A 80 -3.98 -8.30 -3.95
N ARG A 81 -3.75 -9.61 -4.16
CA ARG A 81 -2.71 -10.37 -3.46
C ARG A 81 -1.31 -9.85 -3.79
N LEU A 82 -1.04 -9.54 -5.05
CA LEU A 82 0.27 -9.03 -5.47
C LEU A 82 0.55 -7.66 -4.85
N TRP A 83 -0.43 -6.75 -4.93
CA TRP A 83 -0.29 -5.41 -4.36
C TRP A 83 -0.23 -5.43 -2.84
N SER A 84 -1.00 -6.29 -2.18
CA SER A 84 -0.95 -6.45 -0.72
C SER A 84 0.39 -6.99 -0.25
N LEU A 85 1.02 -7.91 -1.00
CA LEU A 85 2.38 -8.37 -0.70
C LEU A 85 3.39 -7.21 -0.81
N ALA A 86 3.33 -6.44 -1.90
CA ALA A 86 4.22 -5.30 -2.11
C ALA A 86 4.04 -4.22 -1.03
N ILE A 87 2.80 -3.88 -0.67
CA ILE A 87 2.47 -2.93 0.40
C ILE A 87 2.95 -3.44 1.75
N SER A 88 2.73 -4.72 2.05
CA SER A 88 3.21 -5.32 3.32
C SER A 88 4.73 -5.21 3.44
N GLY A 89 5.47 -5.53 2.38
CA GLY A 89 6.93 -5.40 2.36
C GLY A 89 7.39 -3.96 2.49
N LEU A 90 6.75 -3.04 1.76
CA LEU A 90 7.05 -1.60 1.80
C LEU A 90 6.87 -1.03 3.21
N PHE A 91 5.72 -1.26 3.84
CA PHE A 91 5.46 -0.73 5.18
C PHE A 91 6.29 -1.43 6.25
N THR A 92 6.57 -2.73 6.10
CA THR A 92 7.52 -3.42 6.98
C THR A 92 8.91 -2.79 6.89
N GLY A 93 9.38 -2.47 5.68
CA GLY A 93 10.63 -1.73 5.47
C GLY A 93 10.62 -0.39 6.20
N ILE A 94 9.57 0.42 6.01
CA ILE A 94 9.40 1.72 6.68
C ILE A 94 9.47 1.60 8.21
N ILE A 95 8.84 0.55 8.78
CA ILE A 95 8.91 0.28 10.21
C ILE A 95 10.36 0.15 10.66
N PHE A 96 11.12 -0.76 10.04
CA PHE A 96 12.49 -1.06 10.46
C PHE A 96 13.51 0.04 10.13
N THR A 97 13.28 0.83 9.09
CA THR A 97 14.26 1.83 8.65
C THR A 97 14.02 3.22 9.24
N ASN A 98 12.78 3.57 9.62
CA ASN A 98 12.45 4.95 10.00
C ASN A 98 11.55 5.08 11.23
N HIS A 99 10.63 4.15 11.50
CA HIS A 99 9.65 4.35 12.58
C HIS A 99 10.04 3.68 13.90
N LEU A 100 10.85 2.61 13.86
CA LEU A 100 11.16 1.80 15.03
C LEU A 100 11.92 2.59 16.11
N GLU A 101 12.78 3.53 15.71
CA GLU A 101 13.50 4.42 16.62
C GLU A 101 12.61 5.46 17.34
N HIS A 102 11.42 5.76 16.80
CA HIS A 102 10.46 6.71 17.38
C HIS A 102 9.39 6.05 18.28
N GLY A 103 9.51 4.73 18.48
CA GLY A 103 8.64 3.93 19.33
C GLY A 103 7.27 3.59 18.70
N PHE A 104 6.36 3.08 19.52
CA PHE A 104 5.07 2.56 19.03
C PHE A 104 4.12 3.67 18.52
N PHE A 105 3.77 4.63 19.38
CA PHE A 105 2.72 5.61 19.09
C PHE A 105 3.11 6.62 18.01
N MET A 106 2.15 6.95 17.15
CA MET A 106 2.31 8.05 16.19
C MET A 106 2.51 9.40 16.87
N ASN A 107 3.07 10.37 16.15
CA ASN A 107 3.32 11.72 16.60
C ASN A 107 2.09 12.64 16.41
N TRP A 108 0.91 12.19 16.84
CA TRP A 108 -0.35 12.92 16.61
C TRP A 108 -0.36 14.35 17.14
N TYR A 109 0.44 14.63 18.19
CA TYR A 109 0.53 15.93 18.85
C TYR A 109 1.78 16.73 18.47
N GLY A 110 2.62 16.22 17.57
CA GLY A 110 3.85 16.91 17.13
C GLY A 110 4.94 17.03 18.21
N ASN A 111 4.88 16.23 19.28
CA ASN A 111 5.83 16.26 20.40
C ASN A 111 7.01 15.29 20.25
N LYS A 112 7.05 14.50 19.17
CA LYS A 112 8.16 13.63 18.78
C LYS A 112 8.92 14.19 17.59
N THR A 113 10.15 13.71 17.41
CA THR A 113 11.01 14.05 16.25
C THR A 113 10.60 13.32 14.96
N GLY A 114 9.77 12.28 15.06
CA GLY A 114 9.26 11.53 13.93
C GLY A 114 8.09 10.62 14.32
N GLU A 115 7.54 9.92 13.33
CA GLU A 115 6.35 9.08 13.49
C GLU A 115 6.71 7.70 14.07
N GLY A 116 5.90 7.24 15.03
CA GLY A 116 5.96 5.85 15.50
C GLY A 116 5.43 4.85 14.48
N TYR A 117 5.54 3.56 14.76
CA TYR A 117 5.19 2.50 13.80
C TYR A 117 3.75 1.98 13.89
N GLU A 118 2.92 2.49 14.82
CA GLU A 118 1.53 2.07 15.04
C GLU A 118 0.69 2.01 13.76
N TYR A 119 0.68 3.09 12.97
CA TYR A 119 -0.09 3.15 11.73
C TYR A 119 0.44 2.18 10.67
N ALA A 120 1.77 2.11 10.50
CA ALA A 120 2.40 1.20 9.56
C ALA A 120 2.10 -0.27 9.89
N LEU A 121 2.04 -0.62 11.18
CA LEU A 121 1.66 -1.95 11.63
C LEU A 121 0.21 -2.30 11.27
N LEU A 122 -0.73 -1.35 11.39
CA LEU A 122 -2.12 -1.55 10.95
C LEU A 122 -2.20 -1.79 9.45
N ILE A 123 -1.46 -1.01 8.65
CA ILE A 123 -1.39 -1.20 7.20
C ILE A 123 -0.87 -2.59 6.86
N VAL A 124 0.21 -3.05 7.50
CA VAL A 124 0.75 -4.41 7.31
C VAL A 124 -0.29 -5.47 7.69
N GLY A 125 -0.95 -5.34 8.84
CA GLY A 125 -1.96 -6.30 9.29
C GLY A 125 -3.14 -6.43 8.30
N ILE A 126 -3.65 -5.31 7.80
CA ILE A 126 -4.75 -5.30 6.82
C ILE A 126 -4.27 -5.86 5.47
N ALA A 127 -3.06 -5.49 5.03
CA ALA A 127 -2.48 -5.99 3.79
C ALA A 127 -2.27 -7.52 3.85
N VAL A 128 -1.80 -8.05 4.98
CA VAL A 128 -1.69 -9.51 5.20
C VAL A 128 -3.07 -10.18 5.17
N ALA A 129 -4.09 -9.55 5.76
CA ALA A 129 -5.45 -10.08 5.69
C ALA A 129 -5.96 -10.18 4.24
N VAL A 130 -5.74 -9.16 3.40
CA VAL A 130 -6.08 -9.19 1.96
C VAL A 130 -5.21 -10.19 1.22
N LEU A 131 -3.92 -10.29 1.54
CA LEU A 131 -2.99 -11.25 0.95
C LEU A 131 -3.45 -12.70 1.17
N ILE A 132 -4.00 -13.03 2.34
CA ILE A 132 -4.48 -14.37 2.69
C ILE A 132 -5.85 -14.65 2.05
N ASN A 133 -6.80 -13.73 2.22
CA ASN A 133 -8.19 -13.94 1.81
C ASN A 133 -8.46 -13.67 0.31
N GLY A 134 -7.58 -12.90 -0.34
CA GLY A 134 -7.78 -12.44 -1.72
C GLY A 134 -8.62 -11.15 -1.80
N SER A 135 -9.16 -10.88 -2.99
CA SER A 135 -9.77 -9.60 -3.36
C SER A 135 -11.18 -9.35 -2.81
N GLY A 136 -11.82 -10.32 -2.18
CA GLY A 136 -13.19 -10.23 -1.65
C GLY A 136 -14.27 -10.03 -2.72
N LYS A 137 -15.45 -9.60 -2.27
CA LYS A 137 -16.57 -9.24 -3.15
C LYS A 137 -16.23 -8.10 -4.12
N TYR A 138 -16.96 -8.06 -5.24
CA TYR A 138 -16.89 -7.02 -6.29
C TYR A 138 -15.51 -6.77 -6.92
N ALA A 139 -14.56 -7.69 -6.72
CA ALA A 139 -13.23 -7.59 -7.31
C ALA A 139 -13.26 -7.84 -8.83
N LEU A 140 -12.53 -7.03 -9.59
CA LEU A 140 -12.32 -7.26 -11.02
C LEU A 140 -11.59 -8.59 -11.28
N ASP A 141 -10.78 -9.07 -10.33
CA ASP A 141 -10.11 -10.38 -10.40
C ASP A 141 -11.09 -11.53 -10.68
N THR A 142 -12.29 -11.48 -10.08
CA THR A 142 -13.32 -12.51 -10.29
C THR A 142 -13.87 -12.48 -11.73
N GLN A 143 -13.96 -11.30 -12.33
CA GLN A 143 -14.41 -11.16 -13.72
C GLN A 143 -13.32 -11.59 -14.70
N LEU A 144 -12.06 -11.30 -14.39
CA LEU A 144 -10.90 -11.65 -15.21
C LEU A 144 -10.69 -13.16 -15.26
N ILE A 145 -10.73 -13.87 -14.12
CA ILE A 145 -10.65 -15.34 -14.10
C ILE A 145 -11.75 -15.97 -14.96
N LYS A 146 -13.00 -15.54 -14.80
CA LYS A 146 -14.14 -16.06 -15.57
C LYS A 146 -13.97 -15.90 -17.09
N ARG A 147 -13.21 -14.91 -17.55
CA ARG A 147 -12.89 -14.72 -18.97
C ARG A 147 -11.71 -15.58 -19.42
N LEU A 148 -10.72 -15.81 -18.55
CA LEU A 148 -9.55 -16.62 -18.86
C LEU A 148 -9.83 -18.13 -18.86
N GLU A 149 -10.86 -18.56 -18.14
CA GLU A 149 -11.30 -19.97 -18.08
C GLU A 149 -12.35 -20.33 -19.14
N ARG A 150 -12.73 -19.38 -20.02
CA ARG A 150 -13.57 -19.60 -21.20
C ARG A 150 -12.71 -19.79 -22.43
#